data_AF-A0A918Z9W3-F1
#
_entry.id   AF-A0A918Z9W3-F1
#
_cell.length_a   1.000
_cell.length_b   1.000
_cell.length_c   1.000
_cell.angle_alpha   90.00
_cell.angle_beta   90.00
_cell.angle_gamma   90.00
#
_symmetry.space_group_name_H-M   'P 1'
#
loop_
_entity.id
_entity.type
_entity.pdbx_description
1 polymer ?
#
loop_
_entity_poly.entity_id
_entity_poly.type
_entity_poly.pdbx_seq_one_letter_code
_entity_poly.pdbx_strand_id
1 'polypeptide(L)'
;MSRHWILLLGFLSLSWFWASRADAAQVCQDVMVGMSPGGNGLAPHAIYQTQCAWVAGAIAFDVRTRVYSAAWNHASADEALDAAIAQCGRHCVGQSFYTDFVWVAMADDDSAYGVSLKSAEDALRQCTFSGGRDCAVVLGGSSTAAPVYWGFSALSYDPATGASGRSFERRRRSVAVAEATERCGAPGCWTFAYQGGYAAIARSADGRLFAEWTPQKNVLINAERKARSACKRATGDKECKIVMSAGPEAVADDTARFIEETKRQLEHELERIEREHGKFPADAEQ
;
A
#
# COMPACT_ATOMS: atom_id res chain seq x y z
N MET A 1 16.07 1.52 -45.28
CA MET A 1 16.94 2.27 -44.34
C MET A 1 16.19 2.43 -43.02
N SER A 2 16.42 1.52 -42.08
CA SER A 2 15.72 1.44 -40.79
C SER A 2 16.44 2.27 -39.72
N ARG A 3 15.83 3.35 -39.25
CA ARG A 3 16.32 4.14 -38.11
C ARG A 3 15.76 3.57 -36.81
N HIS A 4 16.64 2.96 -36.02
CA HIS A 4 16.35 2.50 -34.66
C HIS A 4 16.46 3.69 -33.72
N TRP A 5 15.38 4.02 -33.01
CA TRP A 5 15.38 4.98 -31.92
C TRP A 5 15.72 4.24 -30.62
N ILE A 6 16.90 4.51 -30.08
CA ILE A 6 17.34 4.00 -28.77
C ILE A 6 16.76 4.92 -27.70
N LEU A 7 15.77 4.41 -26.97
CA LEU A 7 15.23 5.00 -25.74
C LEU A 7 16.24 4.79 -24.60
N LEU A 8 16.93 5.87 -24.21
CA LEU A 8 17.72 5.93 -22.98
C LEU A 8 16.77 6.24 -21.80
N LEU A 9 16.32 5.18 -21.13
CA LEU A 9 15.66 5.24 -19.81
C LEU A 9 16.73 5.43 -18.73
N GLY A 10 16.90 6.67 -18.28
CA GLY A 10 17.66 7.00 -17.07
C GLY A 10 16.89 6.60 -15.82
N PHE A 11 16.93 5.32 -15.45
CA PHE A 11 16.55 4.82 -14.12
C PHE A 11 17.73 5.07 -13.17
N LEU A 12 17.66 6.13 -12.36
CA LEU A 12 18.57 6.33 -11.22
C LEU A 12 17.93 7.28 -10.20
N SER A 13 16.99 6.73 -9.43
CA SER A 13 16.64 7.28 -8.12
C SER A 13 16.21 6.14 -7.20
N LEU A 14 17.18 5.30 -6.83
CA LEU A 14 17.02 4.29 -5.79
C LEU A 14 17.67 4.80 -4.49
N SER A 15 16.79 5.05 -3.52
CA SER A 15 16.91 4.63 -2.12
C SER A 15 18.14 5.10 -1.34
N TRP A 16 18.07 6.32 -0.82
CA TRP A 16 18.73 6.67 0.45
C TRP A 16 17.65 6.87 1.51
N PHE A 17 17.95 6.49 2.75
CA PHE A 17 17.06 6.27 3.90
C PHE A 17 16.32 4.94 3.85
N TRP A 18 16.87 3.92 4.52
CA TRP A 18 16.21 3.01 5.49
C TRP A 18 17.27 1.99 5.96
N ALA A 19 18.35 2.48 6.59
CA ALA A 19 19.29 1.62 7.32
C ALA A 19 19.02 1.78 8.81
N SER A 20 17.89 1.24 9.29
CA SER A 20 17.70 0.97 10.70
C SER A 20 18.20 -0.43 10.97
N ARG A 21 19.21 -0.56 11.83
CA ARG A 21 19.65 -1.83 12.40
C ARG A 21 18.42 -2.53 12.98
N ALA A 22 18.29 -3.84 12.76
CA ALA A 22 17.31 -4.61 13.51
C ALA A 22 17.76 -4.69 14.97
N ASP A 23 17.19 -3.80 15.78
CA ASP A 23 17.27 -3.95 17.22
C ASP A 23 16.31 -5.06 17.62
N ALA A 24 16.74 -5.82 18.63
CA ALA A 24 15.86 -6.80 19.22
C ALA A 24 14.77 -6.06 19.99
N ALA A 25 13.53 -6.57 19.98
CA ALA A 25 12.39 -5.84 20.54
C ALA A 25 11.97 -6.31 21.93
N GLN A 26 11.66 -5.36 22.80
CA GLN A 26 11.13 -5.62 24.14
C GLN A 26 9.80 -4.90 24.35
N VAL A 27 8.89 -5.54 25.09
CA VAL A 27 7.70 -4.89 25.63
C VAL A 27 7.95 -4.62 27.11
N CYS A 28 7.84 -3.35 27.49
CA CYS A 28 8.03 -2.91 28.86
C CYS A 28 6.69 -2.60 29.52
N GLN A 29 6.53 -3.03 30.77
CA GLN A 29 5.38 -2.73 31.60
C GLN A 29 5.83 -2.21 32.95
N ASP A 30 5.11 -1.23 33.48
CA ASP A 30 5.30 -0.76 34.84
C ASP A 30 4.55 -1.69 35.80
N VAL A 31 5.31 -2.49 36.54
CA VAL A 31 4.77 -3.39 37.55
C VAL A 31 4.91 -2.77 38.93
N MET A 32 3.86 -2.84 39.74
CA MET A 32 3.91 -2.37 41.12
C MET A 32 4.83 -3.29 41.93
N VAL A 33 5.95 -2.75 42.41
CA VAL A 33 6.95 -3.48 43.21
C VAL A 33 6.84 -3.20 44.71
N GLY A 34 5.99 -2.24 45.09
CA GLY A 34 5.70 -1.96 46.48
C GLY A 34 4.79 -0.75 46.68
N MET A 35 4.62 -0.36 47.94
CA MET A 35 3.97 0.89 48.35
C MET A 35 4.87 1.62 49.34
N SER A 36 4.95 2.94 49.24
CA SER A 36 5.66 3.75 50.23
C SER A 36 4.97 3.61 51.61
N PRO A 37 5.70 3.59 52.72
CA PRO A 37 5.09 3.74 54.04
C PRO A 37 4.47 5.14 54.12
N GLY A 38 3.14 5.24 54.23
CA GLY A 38 2.46 6.52 54.46
C GLY A 38 2.85 7.11 55.81
N GLY A 39 3.07 8.43 55.89
CA GLY A 39 3.50 9.13 57.11
C GLY A 39 3.27 10.65 57.02
N ASN A 40 3.12 11.31 58.18
CA ASN A 40 2.84 12.75 58.30
C ASN A 40 1.62 13.26 57.50
N GLY A 41 0.51 12.51 57.52
CA GLY A 41 -0.72 12.90 56.82
C GLY A 41 -0.71 12.66 55.31
N LEU A 42 0.35 12.06 54.75
CA LEU A 42 0.42 11.65 53.36
C LEU A 42 0.00 10.19 53.19
N ALA A 43 -0.89 9.94 52.24
CA ALA A 43 -1.31 8.60 51.87
C ALA A 43 -0.15 7.79 51.25
N PRO A 44 -0.10 6.47 51.46
CA PRO A 44 0.80 5.58 50.72
C PRO A 44 0.64 5.79 49.21
N HIS A 45 1.75 5.83 48.48
CA HIS A 45 1.75 5.80 47.02
C HIS A 45 2.39 4.51 46.51
N ALA A 46 1.86 3.99 45.40
CA ALA A 46 2.40 2.81 44.73
C ALA A 46 3.77 3.13 44.10
N ILE A 47 4.71 2.21 44.27
CA ILE A 47 6.05 2.25 43.66
C ILE A 47 6.01 1.28 42.49
N TYR A 48 6.25 1.80 41.28
CA TYR A 48 6.32 1.00 40.06
C TYR A 48 7.76 0.85 39.61
N GLN A 49 8.08 -0.30 39.03
CA GLN A 49 9.32 -0.55 38.33
C GLN A 49 9.00 -0.99 36.90
N THR A 50 9.69 -0.40 35.93
CA THR A 50 9.61 -0.85 34.54
C THR A 50 10.33 -2.19 34.39
N GLN A 51 9.59 -3.21 33.95
CA GLN A 51 10.14 -4.50 33.57
C GLN A 51 9.90 -4.73 32.08
N CYS A 52 10.95 -5.18 31.38
CA CYS A 52 10.92 -5.41 29.94
C CYS A 52 11.11 -6.90 29.64
N ALA A 53 10.27 -7.44 28.76
CA ALA A 53 10.36 -8.81 28.27
C ALA A 53 10.65 -8.79 26.77
N TRP A 54 11.54 -9.68 26.33
CA TRP A 54 11.74 -9.96 24.91
C TRP A 54 10.48 -10.62 24.35
N VAL A 55 10.02 -10.11 23.21
CA VAL A 55 8.86 -10.67 22.53
C VAL A 55 9.24 -11.10 21.12
N ALA A 56 8.55 -12.12 20.63
CA ALA A 56 8.67 -12.61 19.29
C ALA A 56 7.49 -12.14 18.43
N GLY A 57 7.79 -11.97 17.14
CA GLY A 57 6.81 -11.91 16.08
C GLY A 57 7.05 -13.01 15.06
N ALA A 58 6.05 -13.20 14.21
CA ALA A 58 6.18 -14.02 13.03
C ALA A 58 5.29 -13.49 11.92
N ILE A 59 5.69 -13.77 10.69
CA ILE A 59 4.89 -13.55 9.49
C ILE A 59 4.75 -14.87 8.76
N ALA A 60 3.60 -15.11 8.15
CA ALA A 60 3.39 -16.21 7.23
C ALA A 60 2.70 -15.70 5.97
N PHE A 61 3.11 -16.20 4.80
CA PHE A 61 2.53 -15.77 3.53
C PHE A 61 2.56 -16.87 2.47
N ASP A 62 1.58 -16.85 1.59
CA ASP A 62 1.54 -17.64 0.37
C ASP A 62 1.98 -16.77 -0.81
N VAL A 63 3.07 -17.17 -1.45
CA VAL A 63 3.68 -16.43 -2.58
C VAL A 63 2.70 -16.27 -3.74
N ARG A 64 1.87 -17.30 -4.02
CA ARG A 64 0.96 -17.34 -5.16
C ARG A 64 -0.32 -16.57 -4.88
N THR A 65 -0.98 -16.86 -3.76
CA THR A 65 -2.26 -16.21 -3.43
C THR A 65 -2.07 -14.84 -2.80
N ARG A 66 -0.84 -14.49 -2.40
CA ARG A 66 -0.47 -13.26 -1.68
C ARG A 66 -1.25 -13.10 -0.37
N VAL A 67 -1.86 -14.18 0.13
CA VAL A 67 -2.48 -14.22 1.45
C VAL A 67 -1.35 -14.20 2.46
N TYR A 68 -1.52 -13.42 3.53
CA TYR A 68 -0.55 -13.33 4.61
C TYR A 68 -1.27 -13.25 5.95
N SER A 69 -0.54 -13.60 6.99
CA SER A 69 -0.90 -13.42 8.39
C SER A 69 0.35 -13.04 9.18
N ALA A 70 0.16 -12.55 10.39
CA ALA A 70 1.25 -12.31 11.31
C ALA A 70 0.79 -12.50 12.76
N ALA A 71 1.77 -12.71 13.62
CA ALA A 71 1.65 -12.79 15.05
C ALA A 71 2.73 -11.87 15.66
N TRP A 72 2.41 -11.18 16.74
CA TRP A 72 3.34 -10.28 17.44
C TRP A 72 3.05 -10.32 18.94
N ASN A 73 4.00 -9.88 19.75
CA ASN A 73 3.90 -9.86 21.20
C ASN A 73 3.75 -11.27 21.83
N HIS A 74 4.43 -12.27 21.25
CA HIS A 74 4.46 -13.63 21.81
C HIS A 74 5.70 -13.85 22.69
N ALA A 75 5.59 -14.77 23.64
CA ALA A 75 6.70 -15.10 24.54
C ALA A 75 7.82 -15.88 23.83
N SER A 76 7.50 -16.61 22.75
CA SER A 76 8.46 -17.40 21.99
C SER A 76 8.25 -17.32 20.48
N ALA A 77 9.35 -17.51 19.73
CA ALA A 77 9.34 -17.52 18.27
C ALA A 77 8.53 -18.69 17.68
N ASP A 78 8.52 -19.85 18.33
CA ASP A 78 7.76 -21.01 17.88
C ASP A 78 6.26 -20.76 18.01
N GLU A 79 5.82 -20.21 19.15
CA GLU A 79 4.42 -19.84 19.37
C GLU A 79 3.95 -18.77 18.37
N ALA A 80 4.79 -17.76 18.11
CA ALA A 80 4.50 -16.75 17.10
C ALA A 80 4.35 -17.38 15.71
N LEU A 81 5.27 -18.28 15.33
CA LEU A 81 5.28 -18.92 14.03
C LEU A 81 4.05 -19.79 13.82
N ASP A 82 3.69 -20.61 14.80
CA ASP A 82 2.51 -21.46 14.76
C ASP A 82 1.24 -20.63 14.64
N ALA A 83 1.13 -19.54 15.40
CA ALA A 83 0.00 -18.61 15.34
C ALA A 83 -0.14 -17.95 13.95
N ALA A 84 0.98 -17.54 13.34
CA ALA A 84 0.97 -16.99 11.99
C ALA A 84 0.57 -18.05 10.95
N ILE A 85 1.22 -19.22 10.94
CA ILE A 85 0.96 -20.28 9.94
C ILE A 85 -0.49 -20.77 10.01
N ALA A 86 -1.04 -20.94 11.22
CA ALA A 86 -2.42 -21.40 11.42
C ALA A 86 -3.47 -20.52 10.71
N GLN A 87 -3.20 -19.21 10.57
CA GLN A 87 -4.11 -18.26 9.93
C GLN A 87 -3.89 -18.13 8.41
N CYS A 88 -2.70 -18.45 7.91
CA CYS A 88 -2.35 -18.26 6.51
C CYS A 88 -2.83 -19.41 5.61
N GLY A 89 -2.77 -20.65 6.12
CA GLY A 89 -3.18 -21.86 5.39
C GLY A 89 -2.01 -22.79 5.04
N ARG A 90 -2.29 -23.83 4.24
CA ARG A 90 -1.41 -25.01 4.08
C ARG A 90 -0.17 -24.80 3.20
N HIS A 91 -0.08 -23.71 2.45
CA HIS A 91 1.01 -23.45 1.49
C HIS A 91 1.89 -22.26 1.89
N CYS A 92 1.79 -21.82 3.13
CA CYS A 92 2.48 -20.62 3.58
C CYS A 92 3.92 -20.87 4.00
N VAL A 93 4.78 -19.93 3.63
CA VAL A 93 6.13 -19.81 4.16
C VAL A 93 6.06 -18.91 5.38
N GLY A 94 6.62 -19.36 6.50
CA GLY A 94 6.64 -18.62 7.75
C GLY A 94 8.05 -18.24 8.19
N GLN A 95 8.18 -17.09 8.87
CA GLN A 95 9.41 -16.64 9.51
C GLN A 95 9.08 -16.00 10.86
N SER A 96 9.65 -16.54 11.94
CA SER A 96 9.64 -15.90 13.26
C SER A 96 10.91 -15.09 13.51
N PHE A 97 10.81 -14.09 14.38
CA PHE A 97 11.87 -13.12 14.64
C PHE A 97 11.66 -12.41 15.98
N TYR A 98 12.77 -11.97 16.59
CA TYR A 98 12.80 -11.18 17.82
C TYR A 98 13.18 -9.71 17.53
N THR A 99 12.85 -9.22 16.33
CA THR A 99 13.28 -7.91 15.84
C THR A 99 12.09 -6.99 15.61
N ASP A 100 12.34 -5.67 15.61
CA ASP A 100 11.28 -4.70 15.32
C ASP A 100 10.87 -4.65 13.85
N PHE A 101 11.67 -5.25 12.96
CA PHE A 101 11.40 -5.25 11.53
C PHE A 101 11.76 -6.59 10.87
N VAL A 102 10.80 -7.13 10.12
CA VAL A 102 11.00 -8.12 9.06
C VAL A 102 10.45 -7.55 7.76
N TRP A 103 11.13 -7.81 6.65
CA TRP A 103 10.76 -7.33 5.33
C TRP A 103 10.59 -8.50 4.38
N VAL A 104 9.49 -8.53 3.64
CA VAL A 104 9.25 -9.51 2.58
C VAL A 104 9.15 -8.81 1.25
N ALA A 105 9.98 -9.26 0.30
CA ALA A 105 9.86 -8.92 -1.10
C ALA A 105 9.30 -10.09 -1.89
N MET A 106 8.48 -9.81 -2.90
CA MET A 106 7.93 -10.81 -3.81
C MET A 106 8.05 -10.32 -5.26
N ALA A 107 8.36 -11.23 -6.18
CA ALA A 107 8.31 -10.99 -7.62
C ALA A 107 6.85 -10.89 -8.06
N ASP A 108 6.51 -10.04 -9.03
CA ASP A 108 5.11 -9.84 -9.47
C ASP A 108 4.48 -11.12 -10.10
N ASP A 109 5.33 -11.96 -10.70
CA ASP A 109 4.98 -13.23 -11.34
C ASP A 109 5.05 -14.46 -10.41
N ASP A 110 5.22 -14.24 -9.10
CA ASP A 110 5.32 -15.26 -8.05
C ASP A 110 6.49 -16.24 -8.17
N SER A 111 7.43 -15.97 -9.09
CA SER A 111 8.57 -16.84 -9.33
C SER A 111 9.53 -16.91 -8.15
N ALA A 112 9.58 -15.87 -7.33
CA ALA A 112 10.50 -15.74 -6.22
C ALA A 112 10.00 -14.81 -5.11
N TYR A 113 10.59 -14.98 -3.93
CA TYR A 113 10.42 -14.10 -2.77
C TYR A 113 11.76 -13.96 -2.03
N GLY A 114 11.85 -12.96 -1.15
CA GLY A 114 12.98 -12.76 -0.25
C GLY A 114 12.50 -12.28 1.11
N VAL A 115 13.14 -12.74 2.19
CA VAL A 115 12.79 -12.37 3.57
C VAL A 115 14.03 -11.86 4.28
N SER A 116 13.99 -10.63 4.81
CA SER A 116 15.12 -10.07 5.52
C SER A 116 14.72 -9.44 6.84
N LEU A 117 15.49 -9.76 7.87
CA LEU A 117 15.47 -9.08 9.15
C LEU A 117 16.39 -7.85 9.16
N LYS A 118 17.11 -7.55 8.07
CA LYS A 118 18.11 -6.47 8.04
C LYS A 118 17.55 -5.19 7.44
N SER A 119 16.99 -5.28 6.24
CA SER A 119 16.41 -4.12 5.56
C SER A 119 15.49 -4.54 4.40
N ALA A 120 14.71 -3.58 3.92
CA ALA A 120 13.89 -3.70 2.73
C ALA A 120 14.73 -4.03 1.47
N GLU A 121 15.88 -3.38 1.32
CA GLU A 121 16.80 -3.59 0.18
C GLU A 121 17.41 -4.99 0.19
N ASP A 122 17.69 -5.54 1.37
CA ASP A 122 18.19 -6.91 1.48
C ASP A 122 17.10 -7.93 1.10
N ALA A 123 15.84 -7.72 1.50
CA ALA A 123 14.73 -8.56 1.05
C ALA A 123 14.54 -8.50 -0.48
N LEU A 124 14.60 -7.30 -1.07
CA LEU A 124 14.57 -7.12 -2.53
C LEU A 124 15.68 -7.89 -3.22
N ARG A 125 16.91 -7.76 -2.71
CA ARG A 125 18.08 -8.43 -3.26
C ARG A 125 17.93 -9.96 -3.22
N GLN A 126 17.43 -10.51 -2.11
CA GLN A 126 17.16 -11.94 -1.99
C GLN A 126 16.08 -12.41 -2.97
N CYS A 127 15.01 -11.64 -3.18
CA CYS A 127 13.98 -11.94 -4.17
C CYS A 127 14.57 -11.98 -5.59
N THR A 128 15.37 -10.97 -5.96
CA THR A 128 16.02 -10.91 -7.28
C THR A 128 17.03 -12.04 -7.47
N PHE A 129 17.85 -12.35 -6.47
CA PHE A 129 18.82 -13.45 -6.54
C PHE A 129 18.16 -14.83 -6.65
N SER A 130 16.94 -14.97 -6.13
CA SER A 130 16.12 -16.17 -6.29
C SER A 130 15.47 -16.29 -7.68
N GLY A 131 15.81 -15.41 -8.62
CA GLY A 131 15.31 -15.43 -10.00
C GLY A 131 14.07 -14.55 -10.24
N GLY A 132 13.63 -13.79 -9.23
CA GLY A 132 12.49 -12.90 -9.34
C GLY A 132 12.72 -11.71 -10.26
N ARG A 133 11.68 -11.35 -11.02
CA ARG A 133 11.63 -10.11 -11.81
C ARG A 133 10.64 -9.14 -11.18
N ASP A 134 10.93 -7.84 -11.30
CA ASP A 134 10.12 -6.76 -10.74
C ASP A 134 9.79 -6.97 -9.25
N CYS A 135 10.77 -7.45 -8.48
CA CYS A 135 10.65 -7.66 -7.05
C CYS A 135 10.32 -6.33 -6.34
N ALA A 136 9.38 -6.41 -5.40
CA ALA A 136 8.94 -5.29 -4.58
C ALA A 136 8.71 -5.74 -3.15
N VAL A 137 8.99 -4.86 -2.18
CA VAL A 137 8.68 -5.12 -0.76
C VAL A 137 7.20 -4.94 -0.56
N VAL A 138 6.51 -5.99 -0.13
CA VAL A 138 5.04 -6.02 -0.03
C VAL A 138 4.55 -6.22 1.38
N LEU A 139 5.38 -6.72 2.30
CA LEU A 139 4.98 -6.99 3.67
C LEU A 139 6.10 -6.61 4.63
N GLY A 140 5.72 -5.92 5.70
CA GLY A 140 6.56 -5.61 6.84
C GLY A 140 5.93 -6.15 8.12
N GLY A 141 6.72 -6.75 8.98
CA GLY A 141 6.27 -7.22 10.29
C GLY A 141 7.13 -6.66 11.41
N SER A 142 6.59 -6.66 12.62
CA SER A 142 7.28 -6.29 13.85
C SER A 142 6.93 -7.29 14.93
N SER A 143 7.87 -7.55 15.85
CA SER A 143 7.59 -8.39 17.02
C SER A 143 6.74 -7.68 18.06
N THR A 144 6.54 -6.36 17.93
CA THR A 144 5.76 -5.54 18.87
C THR A 144 4.49 -4.94 18.26
N ALA A 145 4.30 -5.04 16.93
CA ALA A 145 3.18 -4.40 16.25
C ALA A 145 2.61 -5.23 15.10
N ALA A 146 1.38 -4.88 14.73
CA ALA A 146 0.67 -5.47 13.60
C ALA A 146 1.46 -5.30 12.28
N PRO A 147 1.35 -6.28 11.36
CA PRO A 147 2.04 -6.21 10.07
C PRO A 147 1.46 -5.11 9.18
N VAL A 148 2.26 -4.63 8.26
CA VAL A 148 1.85 -3.69 7.22
C VAL A 148 2.05 -4.34 5.86
N TYR A 149 0.99 -4.42 5.07
CA TYR A 149 1.06 -4.81 3.66
C TYR A 149 1.02 -3.57 2.78
N TRP A 150 1.97 -3.47 1.83
CA TRP A 150 2.05 -2.39 0.86
C TRP A 150 1.51 -2.86 -0.49
N GLY A 151 0.21 -2.61 -0.70
CA GLY A 151 -0.45 -2.83 -1.98
C GLY A 151 0.04 -1.88 -3.07
N PHE A 152 -0.25 -2.25 -4.31
CA PHE A 152 0.02 -1.47 -5.51
C PHE A 152 -1.22 -0.69 -5.92
N SER A 153 -1.00 0.56 -6.25
CA SER A 153 -1.97 1.43 -6.90
C SER A 153 -1.40 1.86 -8.25
N ALA A 154 -2.25 2.30 -9.16
CA ALA A 154 -1.82 2.79 -10.46
C ALA A 154 -2.71 3.92 -10.97
N LEU A 155 -2.08 4.87 -11.67
CA LEU A 155 -2.72 5.96 -12.40
C LEU A 155 -2.44 5.78 -13.89
N SER A 156 -3.44 5.95 -14.73
CA SER A 156 -3.34 5.86 -16.17
C SER A 156 -3.93 7.10 -16.84
N TYR A 157 -3.25 7.64 -17.84
CA TYR A 157 -3.67 8.86 -18.53
C TYR A 157 -3.25 8.84 -20.02
N ASP A 158 -4.16 9.26 -20.89
CA ASP A 158 -3.90 9.48 -22.32
C ASP A 158 -3.75 11.00 -22.60
N PRO A 159 -2.58 11.47 -23.07
CA PRO A 159 -2.34 12.89 -23.29
C PRO A 159 -3.10 13.48 -24.48
N ALA A 160 -3.52 12.66 -25.45
CA ALA A 160 -4.23 13.08 -26.65
C ALA A 160 -5.74 13.23 -26.40
N THR A 161 -6.33 12.28 -25.68
CA THR A 161 -7.78 12.24 -25.43
C THR A 161 -8.19 12.82 -24.07
N GLY A 162 -7.25 12.87 -23.12
CA GLY A 162 -7.54 13.22 -21.73
C GLY A 162 -8.21 12.10 -20.94
N ALA A 163 -8.36 10.91 -21.52
CA ALA A 163 -8.92 9.76 -20.84
C ALA A 163 -8.02 9.34 -19.66
N SER A 164 -8.64 8.83 -18.59
CA SER A 164 -7.92 8.52 -17.35
C SER A 164 -8.51 7.31 -16.64
N GLY A 165 -7.67 6.57 -15.93
CA GLY A 165 -8.07 5.38 -15.18
C GLY A 165 -7.20 5.19 -13.93
N ARG A 166 -7.77 4.54 -12.92
CA ARG A 166 -7.11 4.36 -11.61
C ARG A 166 -7.44 3.01 -11.00
N SER A 167 -6.46 2.42 -10.30
CA SER A 167 -6.59 1.21 -9.50
C SER A 167 -5.89 1.42 -8.16
N PHE A 168 -6.44 0.86 -7.08
CA PHE A 168 -5.92 1.03 -5.73
C PHE A 168 -5.80 -0.30 -4.99
N GLU A 169 -4.77 -0.36 -4.13
CA GLU A 169 -4.59 -1.42 -3.12
C GLU A 169 -4.68 -2.85 -3.68
N ARG A 170 -4.14 -3.07 -4.88
CA ARG A 170 -4.02 -4.40 -5.47
C ARG A 170 -2.79 -5.11 -4.91
N ARG A 171 -2.88 -6.41 -4.70
CA ARG A 171 -1.74 -7.20 -4.19
C ARG A 171 -0.58 -7.31 -5.18
N ARG A 172 -0.85 -7.07 -6.47
CA ARG A 172 0.11 -7.19 -7.57
C ARG A 172 0.18 -5.90 -8.37
N ARG A 173 1.38 -5.59 -8.87
CA ARG A 173 1.64 -4.43 -9.72
C ARG A 173 0.98 -4.60 -11.08
N SER A 174 1.11 -5.76 -11.71
CA SER A 174 0.47 -6.05 -13.01
C SER A 174 -1.05 -5.89 -12.95
N VAL A 175 -1.69 -6.32 -11.88
CA VAL A 175 -3.15 -6.18 -11.70
C VAL A 175 -3.53 -4.71 -11.55
N ALA A 176 -2.79 -3.94 -10.74
CA ALA A 176 -3.04 -2.50 -10.61
C ALA A 176 -2.90 -1.78 -11.97
N VAL A 177 -1.83 -2.10 -12.72
CA VAL A 177 -1.59 -1.54 -14.05
C VAL A 177 -2.71 -1.90 -15.01
N ALA A 178 -3.02 -3.20 -15.16
CA ALA A 178 -4.03 -3.68 -16.10
C ALA A 178 -5.38 -3.02 -15.85
N GLU A 179 -5.83 -2.96 -14.60
CA GLU A 179 -7.10 -2.34 -14.24
C GLU A 179 -7.11 -0.81 -14.48
N ALA A 180 -6.02 -0.11 -14.15
CA ALA A 180 -5.91 1.32 -14.42
C ALA A 180 -5.90 1.62 -15.93
N THR A 181 -5.22 0.80 -16.74
CA THR A 181 -5.21 0.91 -18.20
C THR A 181 -6.57 0.60 -18.80
N GLU A 182 -7.24 -0.47 -18.35
CA GLU A 182 -8.59 -0.84 -18.79
C GLU A 182 -9.59 0.28 -18.52
N ARG A 183 -9.59 0.83 -17.30
CA ARG A 183 -10.44 1.97 -16.93
C ARG A 183 -10.14 3.25 -17.70
N CYS A 184 -8.91 3.41 -18.19
CA CYS A 184 -8.54 4.55 -19.01
C CYS A 184 -9.14 4.46 -20.42
N GLY A 185 -9.35 3.26 -20.96
CA GLY A 185 -10.20 3.03 -22.14
C GLY A 185 -9.71 3.63 -23.46
N ALA A 186 -8.46 4.10 -23.53
CA ALA A 186 -7.87 4.71 -24.72
C ALA A 186 -6.54 4.03 -25.12
N PRO A 187 -6.22 3.95 -26.43
CA PRO A 187 -5.03 3.25 -26.90
C PRO A 187 -3.72 3.95 -26.52
N GLY A 188 -3.76 5.25 -26.19
CA GLY A 188 -2.60 6.05 -25.78
C GLY A 188 -2.38 6.11 -24.27
N CYS A 189 -3.07 5.28 -23.48
CA CYS A 189 -3.00 5.31 -22.03
C CYS A 189 -1.60 4.93 -21.52
N TRP A 190 -0.91 5.88 -20.90
CA TRP A 190 0.33 5.64 -20.17
C TRP A 190 0.02 5.42 -18.69
N THR A 191 0.56 4.36 -18.11
CA THR A 191 0.24 3.93 -16.76
C THR A 191 1.45 3.95 -15.83
N PHE A 192 1.26 4.50 -14.64
CA PHE A 192 2.24 4.60 -13.57
C PHE A 192 1.74 3.86 -12.34
N ALA A 193 2.50 2.85 -11.89
CA ALA A 193 2.21 2.10 -10.67
C ALA A 193 3.12 2.50 -9.51
N TYR A 194 2.58 2.49 -8.30
CA TYR A 194 3.23 2.92 -7.05
C TYR A 194 2.71 2.11 -5.85
N GLN A 195 3.40 2.15 -4.71
CA GLN A 195 3.03 1.38 -3.51
C GLN A 195 2.59 2.27 -2.35
N GLY A 196 1.30 2.26 -2.04
CA GLY A 196 0.69 3.08 -0.99
C GLY A 196 0.75 4.60 -1.22
N GLY A 197 0.04 5.35 -0.37
CA GLY A 197 0.07 6.81 -0.37
C GLY A 197 -0.56 7.47 -1.60
N TYR A 198 -0.01 8.60 -2.04
CA TYR A 198 -0.59 9.49 -3.07
C TYR A 198 0.34 9.58 -4.28
N ALA A 199 -0.24 9.64 -5.48
CA ALA A 199 0.50 9.83 -6.73
C ALA A 199 -0.13 10.92 -7.59
N ALA A 200 0.68 11.48 -8.49
CA ALA A 200 0.22 12.44 -9.48
C ALA A 200 0.96 12.29 -10.81
N ILE A 201 0.30 12.67 -11.90
CA ILE A 201 0.83 12.75 -13.26
C ILE A 201 0.84 14.22 -13.69
N ALA A 202 1.99 14.68 -14.13
CA ALA A 202 2.21 15.97 -14.78
C ALA A 202 2.41 15.77 -16.29
N ARG A 203 1.90 16.70 -17.09
CA ARG A 203 2.10 16.79 -18.54
C ARG A 203 2.89 18.05 -18.87
N SER A 204 3.95 17.92 -19.66
CA SER A 204 4.71 19.02 -20.25
C SER A 204 3.99 19.64 -21.45
N ALA A 205 4.50 20.76 -21.97
CA ALA A 205 3.90 21.44 -23.11
C ALA A 205 3.95 20.60 -24.39
N ASP A 206 4.98 19.76 -24.55
CA ASP A 206 5.15 18.81 -25.66
C ASP A 206 4.34 17.50 -25.50
N GLY A 207 3.53 17.38 -24.44
CA GLY A 207 2.64 16.25 -24.21
C GLY A 207 3.27 15.05 -23.49
N ARG A 208 4.55 15.10 -23.10
CA ARG A 208 5.19 14.04 -22.31
C ARG A 208 4.61 13.99 -20.88
N LEU A 209 4.57 12.79 -20.31
CA LEU A 209 4.03 12.53 -18.99
C LEU A 209 5.12 12.19 -17.99
N PHE A 210 4.95 12.67 -16.76
CA PHE A 210 5.85 12.45 -15.63
C PHE A 210 5.01 12.16 -14.39
N ALA A 211 5.30 11.06 -13.71
CA ALA A 211 4.59 10.72 -12.49
C ALA A 211 5.52 10.57 -11.30
N GLU A 212 5.01 10.93 -10.14
CA GLU A 212 5.69 10.82 -8.86
C GLU A 212 4.69 10.43 -7.78
N TRP A 213 5.21 9.85 -6.70
CA TRP A 213 4.38 9.44 -5.57
C TRP A 213 5.01 9.79 -4.22
N THR A 214 4.20 9.68 -3.17
CA THR A 214 4.60 9.90 -1.78
C THR A 214 3.89 8.92 -0.85
N PRO A 215 4.62 8.24 0.07
CA PRO A 215 4.01 7.37 1.07
C PRO A 215 3.33 8.15 2.20
N GLN A 216 3.55 9.47 2.30
CA GLN A 216 2.98 10.30 3.36
C GLN A 216 1.46 10.38 3.24
N LYS A 217 0.76 10.04 4.33
CA LYS A 217 -0.69 10.15 4.45
C LYS A 217 -1.13 11.62 4.32
N ASN A 218 -2.24 11.87 3.62
CA ASN A 218 -3.01 13.12 3.58
C ASN A 218 -2.33 14.32 2.89
N VAL A 219 -1.42 14.10 1.93
CA VAL A 219 -0.76 15.22 1.23
C VAL A 219 -0.67 14.99 -0.28
N LEU A 220 -1.83 14.97 -0.96
CA LEU A 220 -1.93 14.94 -2.44
C LEU A 220 -1.03 16.01 -3.09
N ILE A 221 -0.99 17.20 -2.49
CA ILE A 221 -0.16 18.33 -2.93
C ILE A 221 1.34 18.00 -2.97
N ASN A 222 1.84 17.06 -2.14
CA ASN A 222 3.23 16.62 -2.20
C ASN A 222 3.50 15.78 -3.44
N ALA A 223 2.59 14.87 -3.79
CA ALA A 223 2.69 14.08 -5.03
C ALA A 223 2.66 15.00 -6.25
N GLU A 224 1.72 15.95 -6.28
CA GLU A 224 1.60 16.94 -7.36
C GLU A 224 2.86 17.79 -7.49
N ARG A 225 3.37 18.34 -6.39
CA ARG A 225 4.60 19.13 -6.39
C ARG A 225 5.79 18.32 -6.90
N LYS A 226 5.94 17.06 -6.49
CA LYS A 226 6.99 16.18 -6.99
C LYS A 226 6.84 15.93 -8.48
N ALA A 227 5.65 15.54 -8.96
CA ALA A 227 5.40 15.24 -10.37
C ALA A 227 5.67 16.46 -11.25
N ARG A 228 5.19 17.63 -10.81
CA ARG A 228 5.48 18.90 -11.49
C ARG A 228 6.97 19.19 -11.50
N SER A 229 7.67 19.01 -10.39
CA SER A 229 9.11 19.25 -10.31
C SER A 229 9.91 18.28 -11.19
N ALA A 230 9.51 17.01 -11.26
CA ALA A 230 10.12 16.03 -12.16
C ALA A 230 9.95 16.44 -13.63
N CYS A 231 8.73 16.83 -14.03
CA CYS A 231 8.46 17.37 -15.35
C CYS A 231 9.34 18.61 -15.66
N LYS A 232 9.33 19.62 -14.78
CA LYS A 232 10.12 20.85 -14.97
C LYS A 232 11.62 20.58 -15.08
N ARG A 233 12.15 19.65 -14.28
CA ARG A 233 13.57 19.26 -14.33
C ARG A 233 13.92 18.54 -15.64
N ALA A 234 13.02 17.70 -16.15
CA ALA A 234 13.27 16.89 -17.33
C ALA A 234 13.09 17.66 -18.64
N THR A 235 12.20 18.65 -18.70
CA THR A 235 11.90 19.40 -19.94
C THR A 235 12.39 20.84 -19.93
N GLY A 236 12.67 21.43 -18.77
CA GLY A 236 12.93 22.86 -18.63
C GLY A 236 11.67 23.73 -18.72
N ASP A 237 10.49 23.13 -18.92
CA ASP A 237 9.23 23.85 -19.05
C ASP A 237 8.81 24.47 -17.72
N LYS A 238 8.28 25.69 -17.77
CA LYS A 238 7.65 26.33 -16.60
C LYS A 238 6.18 25.91 -16.39
N GLU A 239 5.55 25.43 -17.47
CA GLU A 239 4.10 25.21 -17.62
C GLU A 239 3.65 23.76 -17.38
N CYS A 240 4.45 22.92 -16.72
CA CYS A 240 4.04 21.55 -16.39
C CYS A 240 2.70 21.53 -15.61
N LYS A 241 1.67 20.92 -16.20
CA LYS A 241 0.31 20.87 -15.68
C LYS A 241 0.04 19.51 -15.05
N ILE A 242 -0.55 19.50 -13.86
CA ILE A 242 -1.07 18.26 -13.26
C ILE A 242 -2.33 17.86 -14.03
N VAL A 243 -2.32 16.65 -14.56
CA VAL A 243 -3.42 16.08 -15.36
C VAL A 243 -4.18 15.01 -14.60
N MET A 244 -3.55 14.41 -13.59
CA MET A 244 -4.18 13.42 -12.73
C MET A 244 -3.47 13.40 -11.37
N SER A 245 -4.23 13.19 -10.30
CA SER A 245 -3.68 12.91 -8.99
C SER A 245 -4.68 12.06 -8.20
N ALA A 246 -4.19 11.14 -7.38
CA ALA A 246 -5.06 10.35 -6.53
C ALA A 246 -4.33 9.80 -5.30
N GLY A 247 -5.12 9.46 -4.28
CA GLY A 247 -4.69 8.73 -3.09
C GLY A 247 -5.74 7.71 -2.69
N PRO A 248 -5.53 7.00 -1.56
CA PRO A 248 -6.39 5.91 -1.13
C PRO A 248 -7.82 6.39 -0.79
N GLU A 249 -7.95 7.65 -0.38
CA GLU A 249 -9.23 8.31 -0.09
C GLU A 249 -10.09 8.50 -1.35
N ALA A 250 -9.48 8.53 -2.55
CA ALA A 250 -10.22 8.65 -3.80
C ALA A 250 -11.11 7.42 -4.07
N VAL A 251 -10.86 6.29 -3.40
CA VAL A 251 -11.74 5.11 -3.44
C VAL A 251 -13.10 5.41 -2.78
N ALA A 252 -13.12 6.18 -1.70
CA ALA A 252 -14.35 6.55 -1.01
C ALA A 252 -15.21 7.48 -1.89
N ASP A 253 -14.57 8.45 -2.54
CA ASP A 253 -15.24 9.38 -3.47
C ASP A 253 -15.77 8.68 -4.73
N ASP A 254 -15.01 7.74 -5.30
CA ASP A 254 -15.46 6.96 -6.46
C ASP A 254 -16.61 6.02 -6.10
N THR A 255 -16.57 5.42 -4.91
CA THR A 255 -17.64 4.56 -4.39
C THR A 255 -18.91 5.38 -4.16
N ALA A 256 -18.80 6.55 -3.53
CA ALA A 256 -19.93 7.46 -3.33
C ALA A 256 -20.54 7.92 -4.67
N ARG A 257 -19.70 8.24 -5.66
CA ARG A 257 -20.15 8.63 -7.00
C ARG A 257 -20.85 7.49 -7.73
N PHE A 258 -20.30 6.28 -7.66
CA PHE A 258 -20.92 5.09 -8.27
C PHE A 258 -22.27 4.77 -7.63
N ILE A 259 -22.38 4.87 -6.30
CA ILE A 259 -23.64 4.69 -5.58
C ILE A 259 -24.68 5.72 -6.04
N GLU A 260 -24.30 6.99 -6.15
CA GLU A 260 -25.18 8.06 -6.61
C GLU A 260 -25.62 7.87 -8.06
N GLU A 261 -24.71 7.45 -8.95
CA GLU A 261 -25.03 7.19 -10.36
C GLU A 261 -25.95 5.97 -10.52
N THR A 262 -25.70 4.91 -9.76
CA THR A 262 -26.56 3.73 -9.71
C THR A 262 -27.95 4.10 -9.19
N LYS A 263 -28.02 4.94 -8.15
CA LYS A 263 -29.29 5.44 -7.60
C LYS A 263 -30.09 6.22 -8.64
N ARG A 264 -29.45 7.12 -9.40
CA ARG A 264 -30.11 7.88 -10.47
C ARG A 264 -30.62 6.99 -11.59
N GLN A 265 -29.87 5.97 -11.98
CA GLN A 265 -30.31 5.00 -12.99
C GLN A 265 -31.54 4.24 -12.51
N LEU A 266 -31.55 3.81 -11.24
CA LEU A 266 -32.71 3.17 -10.61
C LEU A 266 -33.93 4.10 -10.53
N GLU A 267 -33.75 5.36 -10.13
CA GLU A 267 -34.84 6.35 -10.08
C GLU A 267 -35.44 6.58 -11.48
N HIS A 268 -34.60 6.71 -12.50
CA HIS A 268 -35.08 6.89 -13.88
C HIS A 268 -35.81 5.65 -14.43
N GLU A 269 -35.33 4.44 -14.11
CA GLU A 269 -36.04 3.19 -14.43
C GLU A 269 -37.38 3.10 -13.70
N LEU A 270 -37.44 3.47 -12.42
CA LEU A 270 -38.67 3.51 -11.64
C LEU A 270 -39.69 4.48 -12.23
N GLU A 271 -39.27 5.70 -12.58
CA GLU A 271 -40.12 6.68 -13.26
C GLU A 271 -40.59 6.21 -14.66
N ARG A 272 -39.78 5.39 -15.36
CA ARG A 272 -40.21 4.77 -16.62
C ARG A 272 -41.31 3.75 -16.36
N ILE A 273 -41.12 2.87 -15.39
CA ILE A 273 -42.08 1.83 -15.01
C ILE A 273 -43.40 2.46 -14.53
N GLU A 274 -43.35 3.51 -13.69
CA GLU A 274 -44.56 4.21 -13.21
C GLU A 274 -45.34 4.90 -14.34
N ARG A 275 -44.63 5.39 -15.37
CA ARG A 275 -45.26 5.95 -16.57
C ARG A 275 -45.88 4.88 -17.47
N GLU A 276 -45.24 3.72 -17.58
CA GLU A 276 -45.68 2.62 -18.45
C GLU A 276 -46.83 1.79 -17.84
N HIS A 277 -46.85 1.62 -16.51
CA HIS A 277 -47.81 0.74 -15.82
C HIS A 277 -48.83 1.47 -14.93
N GLY A 278 -48.75 2.80 -14.87
CA GLY A 278 -49.51 3.60 -13.90
C GLY A 278 -48.91 3.47 -12.50
N LYS A 279 -49.19 4.44 -11.62
CA LYS A 279 -48.70 4.42 -10.23
C LYS A 279 -49.08 3.10 -9.57
N PHE A 280 -48.08 2.38 -9.05
CA PHE A 280 -48.35 1.26 -8.14
C PHE A 280 -49.21 1.78 -6.99
N PRO A 281 -50.35 1.15 -6.67
CA PRO A 281 -51.12 1.53 -5.49
C PRO A 281 -50.23 1.29 -4.27
N ALA A 282 -50.02 2.33 -3.48
CA ALA A 282 -49.21 2.32 -2.26
C ALA A 282 -49.83 1.47 -1.12
N ASP A 283 -50.94 0.78 -1.40
CA ASP A 283 -51.76 0.09 -0.42
C ASP A 283 -51.79 -1.41 -0.73
N ALA A 284 -50.71 -2.10 -0.39
CA ALA A 284 -50.68 -3.56 -0.32
C ALA A 284 -49.90 -4.05 0.92
N GLU A 285 -50.20 -3.45 2.08
CA GLU A 285 -50.08 -4.16 3.36
C GLU A 285 -51.46 -4.72 3.71
N GLN A 286 -51.64 -6.02 3.47
CA GLN A 286 -52.56 -6.89 4.20
C GLN A 286 -51.84 -8.19 4.55
#